data_AF-A0A9D8W386-F1
#
_entry.id   AF-A0A9D8W386-F1
#
_cell.length_a   1.000
_cell.length_b   1.000
_cell.length_c   1.000
_cell.angle_alpha   90.00
_cell.angle_beta   90.00
_cell.angle_gamma   90.00
#
_symmetry.space_group_name_H-M   'P 1'
#
loop_
_entity.id
_entity.type
_entity.pdbx_description
1 polymer ?
#
loop_
_entity_poly.entity_id
_entity_poly.type
_entity_poly.pdbx_seq_one_letter_code
_entity_poly.pdbx_strand_id
1 'polypeptide(L)'
;MMRFVVVFLCLTMLGCQSASINLSHVKTDRGFLNTGLLGVGDLYLLDTRDDSLSILANLGPEFQRFVVNDNSFDRIRASSIRGITVEGSLSAAVQAQVELEVAGQAFIELNNGRRETITDTHDALSSAINRREARGVDLGTRWFLDAAAEENSPFRLVLVAGAITADSTLVGYRNALSSGATISVPVPGRRGGSVNVEIVGASTEDWQGQNLPVLLDIRIYTVFLNDQRNYDYQADISYRPTERLTDAFRSL
;
A
#
# COMPACT_ATOMS: atom_id res chain seq x y z
N MET A 1 -38.34 -61.23 -11.13
CA MET A 1 -37.99 -60.39 -9.97
C MET A 1 -36.81 -59.51 -10.37
N MET A 2 -37.09 -58.28 -10.81
CA MET A 2 -36.10 -57.39 -11.45
C MET A 2 -35.60 -56.38 -10.41
N ARG A 3 -34.31 -56.44 -10.05
CA ARG A 3 -33.69 -55.51 -9.10
C ARG A 3 -33.30 -54.23 -9.83
N PHE A 4 -34.00 -53.14 -9.53
CA PHE A 4 -33.61 -51.78 -9.92
C PHE A 4 -32.45 -51.33 -9.03
N VAL A 5 -31.25 -51.26 -9.60
CA VAL A 5 -30.10 -50.59 -8.98
C VAL A 5 -30.22 -49.11 -9.30
N VAL A 6 -30.68 -48.32 -8.33
CA VAL A 6 -30.67 -46.86 -8.39
C VAL A 6 -29.24 -46.40 -8.17
N VAL A 7 -28.54 -46.11 -9.27
CA VAL A 7 -27.26 -45.38 -9.24
C VAL A 7 -27.61 -43.93 -8.91
N PHE A 8 -27.50 -43.60 -7.62
CA PHE A 8 -27.60 -42.24 -7.12
C PHE A 8 -26.37 -41.48 -7.65
N LEU A 9 -26.55 -40.80 -8.78
CA LEU A 9 -25.57 -39.90 -9.35
C LEU A 9 -25.44 -38.72 -8.36
N CYS A 10 -24.45 -38.79 -7.47
CA CYS A 10 -23.97 -37.64 -6.70
C CYS A 10 -23.47 -36.60 -7.70
N LEU A 11 -24.38 -35.74 -8.17
CA LEU A 11 -24.07 -34.40 -8.63
C LEU A 11 -23.40 -33.71 -7.44
N THR A 12 -22.09 -33.86 -7.34
CA THR A 12 -21.24 -33.00 -6.53
C THR A 12 -21.57 -31.59 -6.99
N MET A 13 -22.29 -30.85 -6.16
CA MET A 13 -22.36 -29.41 -6.27
C MET A 13 -20.91 -28.95 -6.37
N LEU A 14 -20.51 -28.52 -7.57
CA LEU A 14 -19.28 -27.75 -7.77
C LEU A 14 -19.53 -26.47 -7.00
N GLY A 15 -19.25 -26.53 -5.69
CA GLY A 15 -19.45 -25.45 -4.75
C GLY A 15 -18.74 -24.25 -5.33
N CYS A 16 -19.51 -23.17 -5.50
CA CYS A 16 -18.97 -21.89 -5.89
C CYS A 16 -17.87 -21.55 -4.89
N GLN A 17 -16.61 -21.64 -5.32
CA GLN A 17 -15.48 -21.31 -4.47
C GLN A 17 -15.42 -19.79 -4.41
N SER A 18 -15.52 -19.25 -3.20
CA SER A 18 -15.37 -17.84 -2.91
C SER A 18 -14.05 -17.58 -2.20
N ALA A 19 -13.45 -16.44 -2.48
CA ALA A 19 -12.28 -15.92 -1.80
C ALA A 19 -12.43 -14.41 -1.63
N SER A 20 -11.61 -13.83 -0.77
CA SER A 20 -11.45 -12.38 -0.65
C SER A 20 -10.02 -11.99 -1.02
N ILE A 21 -9.87 -10.79 -1.56
CA ILE A 21 -8.61 -10.12 -1.84
C ILE A 21 -8.58 -8.84 -1.04
N ASN A 22 -7.55 -8.69 -0.23
CA ASN A 22 -7.29 -7.45 0.49
C ASN A 22 -6.39 -6.52 -0.34
N LEU A 23 -6.92 -5.35 -0.68
CA LEU A 23 -6.21 -4.29 -1.38
C LEU A 23 -5.65 -3.20 -0.46
N SER A 24 -5.82 -3.30 0.86
CA SER A 24 -5.23 -2.36 1.81
C SER A 24 -3.71 -2.29 1.63
N HIS A 25 -3.20 -1.06 1.49
CA HIS A 25 -1.77 -0.75 1.38
C HIS A 25 -1.02 -1.42 0.22
N VAL A 26 -1.71 -1.94 -0.80
CA VAL A 26 -1.06 -2.52 -1.98
C VAL A 26 -0.22 -1.49 -2.73
N LYS A 27 0.88 -1.94 -3.33
CA LYS A 27 1.69 -1.10 -4.20
C LYS A 27 1.16 -1.10 -5.62
N THR A 28 1.09 0.08 -6.23
CA THR A 28 0.81 0.29 -7.66
C THR A 28 2.00 0.95 -8.36
N ASP A 29 1.93 1.10 -9.69
CA ASP A 29 2.85 1.93 -10.48
C ASP A 29 2.82 3.42 -10.11
N ARG A 30 1.80 3.88 -9.37
CA ARG A 30 1.62 5.29 -8.99
C ARG A 30 1.82 5.58 -7.51
N GLY A 31 1.90 4.57 -6.64
CA GLY A 31 1.99 4.77 -5.19
C GLY A 31 1.44 3.59 -4.39
N PHE A 32 1.48 3.69 -3.07
CA PHE A 32 0.82 2.73 -2.17
C PHE A 32 -0.62 3.15 -1.90
N LEU A 33 -1.55 2.20 -1.89
CA LEU A 33 -2.95 2.49 -1.62
C LEU A 33 -3.15 2.92 -0.17
N ASN A 34 -3.80 4.06 0.05
CA ASN A 34 -3.98 4.63 1.37
C ASN A 34 -5.31 4.19 1.99
N THR A 35 -5.27 3.14 2.80
CA THR A 35 -6.46 2.69 3.56
C THR A 35 -6.56 3.24 4.98
N GLY A 36 -5.50 3.89 5.48
CA GLY A 36 -5.41 4.40 6.85
C GLY A 36 -5.55 5.92 6.98
N LEU A 37 -5.85 6.62 5.87
CA LEU A 37 -5.80 8.09 5.78
C LEU A 37 -4.44 8.68 6.21
N LEU A 38 -3.35 7.98 5.90
CA LEU A 38 -2.01 8.51 6.14
C LEU A 38 -1.82 9.81 5.34
N GLY A 39 -1.19 10.79 5.97
CA GLY A 39 -0.97 12.12 5.43
C GLY A 39 0.45 12.33 4.93
N VAL A 40 0.60 13.23 3.95
CA VAL A 40 1.92 13.72 3.55
C VAL A 40 2.65 14.32 4.76
N GLY A 41 3.88 13.88 4.97
CA GLY A 41 4.68 14.24 6.14
C GLY A 41 4.52 13.33 7.36
N ASP A 42 3.77 12.24 7.29
CA ASP A 42 3.86 11.19 8.29
C ASP A 42 5.22 10.49 8.22
N LEU A 43 5.85 10.34 9.39
CA LEU A 43 7.15 9.72 9.59
C LEU A 43 7.00 8.50 10.49
N TYR A 44 7.59 7.39 10.06
CA TYR A 44 7.58 6.11 10.74
C TYR A 44 8.99 5.56 10.89
N LEU A 45 9.15 4.68 11.87
CA LEU A 45 10.31 3.80 12.02
C LEU A 45 9.93 2.42 11.50
N LEU A 46 10.70 1.90 10.56
CA LEU A 46 10.63 0.53 10.09
C LEU A 46 11.75 -0.27 10.74
N ASP A 47 11.40 -1.35 11.45
CA ASP A 47 12.36 -2.36 11.86
C ASP A 47 12.41 -3.48 10.80
N THR A 48 13.51 -3.56 10.06
CA THR A 48 13.64 -4.51 8.95
C THR A 48 13.86 -5.97 9.39
N ARG A 49 14.00 -6.23 10.71
CA ARG A 49 14.14 -7.59 11.25
C ARG A 49 12.81 -8.35 11.23
N ASP A 50 11.74 -7.68 11.59
CA ASP A 50 10.40 -8.25 11.72
C ASP A 50 9.34 -7.54 10.86
N ASP A 51 9.74 -6.55 10.07
CA ASP A 51 8.87 -5.72 9.24
C ASP A 51 7.81 -4.95 10.04
N SER A 52 8.13 -4.60 11.29
CA SER A 52 7.25 -3.77 12.09
C SER A 52 7.42 -2.29 11.73
N LEU A 53 6.28 -1.59 11.66
CA LEU A 53 6.24 -0.15 11.44
C LEU A 53 5.73 0.52 12.72
N SER A 54 6.37 1.62 13.13
CA SER A 54 5.97 2.40 14.30
C SER A 54 5.86 3.88 13.93
N ILE A 55 4.76 4.52 14.33
CA ILE A 55 4.56 5.95 14.10
C ILE A 55 5.56 6.74 14.94
N LEU A 56 6.36 7.62 14.32
CA LEU A 56 7.27 8.52 15.03
C LEU A 56 6.66 9.91 15.20
N ALA A 57 6.19 10.50 14.10
CA ALA A 57 5.65 11.86 14.11
C ALA A 57 4.88 12.17 12.82
N ASN A 58 3.97 13.15 12.91
CA ASN A 58 3.58 13.93 11.74
C ASN A 58 4.45 15.20 11.70
N LEU A 59 5.11 15.45 10.58
CA LEU A 59 6.01 16.60 10.41
C LEU A 59 5.28 17.94 10.27
N GLY A 60 3.96 17.90 10.13
CA GLY A 60 3.04 19.02 10.31
C GLY A 60 3.17 20.12 9.24
N PRO A 61 2.65 21.33 9.54
CA PRO A 61 2.69 22.47 8.63
C PRO A 61 4.10 22.88 8.20
N GLU A 62 5.10 22.56 9.02
CA GLU A 62 6.50 22.87 8.74
C GLU A 62 7.05 22.08 7.54
N PHE A 63 6.44 20.93 7.27
CA PHE A 63 6.71 20.07 6.12
C PHE A 63 5.92 20.49 4.88
N GLN A 64 4.74 21.09 5.08
CA GLN A 64 3.83 21.52 4.01
C GLN A 64 4.43 22.59 3.08
N ARG A 65 5.38 23.41 3.56
CA ARG A 65 6.05 24.41 2.72
C ARG A 65 6.89 23.82 1.57
N PHE A 66 7.25 22.54 1.68
CA PHE A 66 7.99 21.81 0.65
C PHE A 66 7.07 21.02 -0.29
N VAL A 67 5.77 20.98 0.01
CA VAL A 67 4.78 20.33 -0.82
C VAL A 67 4.46 21.23 -2.00
N VAL A 68 4.68 20.70 -3.19
CA VAL A 68 4.28 21.31 -4.45
C VAL A 68 3.09 20.53 -5.00
N ASN A 69 2.06 21.27 -5.37
CA ASN A 69 0.91 20.73 -6.09
C ASN A 69 1.23 20.72 -7.58
N ASP A 70 1.29 19.54 -8.16
CA ASP A 70 1.37 19.36 -9.61
C ASP A 70 0.00 19.67 -10.25
N ASN A 71 -0.02 19.66 -11.59
CA ASN A 71 -1.24 19.86 -12.37
C ASN A 71 -2.34 18.88 -11.96
N SER A 72 -3.56 19.41 -11.85
CA SER A 72 -4.76 18.61 -11.66
C SER A 72 -5.02 17.70 -12.86
N PHE A 73 -5.72 16.61 -12.63
CA PHE A 73 -6.17 15.68 -13.66
C PHE A 73 -7.66 15.38 -13.47
N ASP A 74 -8.35 15.19 -14.59
CA ASP A 74 -9.74 14.71 -14.55
C ASP A 74 -9.80 13.23 -14.21
N ARG A 75 -8.83 12.45 -14.74
CA ARG A 75 -8.77 11.00 -14.54
C ARG A 75 -7.37 10.43 -14.68
N ILE A 76 -6.99 9.52 -13.78
CA ILE A 76 -5.76 8.72 -13.88
C ILE A 76 -6.02 7.28 -13.44
N ARG A 77 -5.24 6.34 -13.98
CA ARG A 77 -5.26 4.93 -13.58
C ARG A 77 -3.95 4.53 -12.93
N ALA A 78 -4.05 3.84 -11.81
CA ALA A 78 -2.97 3.13 -11.15
C ALA A 78 -3.17 1.62 -11.37
N SER A 79 -2.11 0.95 -11.77
CA SER A 79 -2.09 -0.45 -12.21
C SER A 79 -0.90 -1.17 -11.59
N SER A 80 -0.60 -2.38 -12.08
CA SER A 80 0.55 -3.18 -11.61
C SER A 80 0.49 -3.41 -10.09
N ILE A 81 -0.68 -3.85 -9.62
CA ILE A 81 -0.98 -4.02 -8.19
C ILE A 81 -0.11 -5.16 -7.62
N ARG A 82 0.58 -4.90 -6.51
CA ARG A 82 1.45 -5.85 -5.79
C ARG A 82 1.16 -5.82 -4.28
N GLY A 83 1.53 -6.90 -3.58
CA GLY A 83 1.20 -7.07 -2.16
C GLY A 83 -0.24 -7.49 -1.93
N ILE A 84 -0.86 -8.15 -2.92
CA ILE A 84 -2.20 -8.70 -2.81
C ILE A 84 -2.15 -9.95 -1.95
N THR A 85 -3.09 -10.09 -1.02
CA THR A 85 -3.26 -11.32 -0.22
C THR A 85 -4.61 -11.93 -0.54
N VAL A 86 -4.63 -13.19 -0.99
CA VAL A 86 -5.87 -13.95 -1.20
C VAL A 86 -6.20 -14.74 0.06
N GLU A 87 -7.37 -14.48 0.61
CA GLU A 87 -7.92 -15.17 1.77
C GLU A 87 -9.07 -16.11 1.33
N GLY A 88 -9.17 -17.27 1.98
CA GLY A 88 -10.24 -18.23 1.74
C GLY A 88 -9.77 -19.67 1.57
N SER A 89 -10.73 -20.58 1.44
CA SER A 89 -10.49 -22.03 1.31
C SER A 89 -10.15 -22.44 -0.13
N LEU A 90 -9.07 -21.88 -0.67
CA LEU A 90 -8.53 -22.23 -1.98
C LEU A 90 -7.22 -23.00 -1.82
N SER A 91 -6.91 -23.89 -2.77
CA SER A 91 -5.58 -24.50 -2.81
C SER A 91 -4.52 -23.46 -3.18
N ALA A 92 -3.30 -23.58 -2.67
CA ALA A 92 -2.19 -22.64 -2.92
C ALA A 92 -1.98 -22.33 -4.42
N ALA A 93 -2.10 -23.33 -5.30
CA ALA A 93 -1.96 -23.13 -6.74
C ALA A 93 -3.07 -22.23 -7.34
N VAL A 94 -4.30 -22.33 -6.81
CA VAL A 94 -5.42 -21.50 -7.25
C VAL A 94 -5.28 -20.09 -6.66
N GLN A 95 -4.82 -19.96 -5.41
CA GLN A 95 -4.52 -18.65 -4.80
C GLN A 95 -3.49 -17.88 -5.63
N ALA A 96 -2.32 -18.49 -5.90
CA ALA A 96 -1.26 -17.85 -6.69
C ALA A 96 -1.73 -17.44 -8.10
N GLN A 97 -2.63 -18.23 -8.70
CA GLN A 97 -3.20 -17.90 -10.01
C GLN A 97 -4.19 -16.73 -9.94
N VAL A 98 -5.03 -16.69 -8.90
CA VAL A 98 -5.94 -15.57 -8.64
C VAL A 98 -5.13 -14.29 -8.37
N GLU A 99 -4.09 -14.37 -7.55
CA GLU A 99 -3.17 -13.25 -7.28
C GLU A 99 -2.55 -12.73 -8.57
N LEU A 100 -2.00 -13.61 -9.41
CA LEU A 100 -1.37 -13.21 -10.68
C LEU A 100 -2.37 -12.55 -11.64
N GLU A 101 -3.56 -13.12 -11.78
CA GLU A 101 -4.60 -12.60 -12.67
C GLU A 101 -5.12 -11.24 -12.19
N VAL A 102 -5.31 -11.07 -10.88
CA VAL A 102 -5.75 -9.78 -10.30
C VAL A 102 -4.62 -8.76 -10.37
N ALA A 103 -3.38 -9.11 -10.02
CA ALA A 103 -2.22 -8.22 -10.15
C ALA A 103 -2.01 -7.71 -11.59
N GLY A 104 -2.31 -8.55 -12.59
CA GLY A 104 -2.15 -8.21 -14.01
C GLY A 104 -3.30 -7.43 -14.64
N GLN A 105 -4.51 -7.49 -14.06
CA GLN A 105 -5.73 -6.95 -14.70
C GLN A 105 -6.48 -5.94 -13.84
N ALA A 106 -6.24 -5.89 -12.53
CA ALA A 106 -6.87 -4.91 -11.65
C ALA A 106 -6.21 -3.55 -11.77
N PHE A 107 -7.01 -2.51 -11.63
CA PHE A 107 -6.58 -1.13 -11.62
C PHE A 107 -7.43 -0.30 -10.65
N ILE A 108 -6.88 0.82 -10.22
CA ILE A 108 -7.56 1.82 -9.41
C ILE A 108 -7.67 3.07 -10.27
N GLU A 109 -8.89 3.51 -10.53
CA GLU A 109 -9.18 4.73 -11.26
C GLU A 109 -9.47 5.85 -10.27
N LEU A 110 -8.73 6.95 -10.38
CA LEU A 110 -8.86 8.14 -9.56
C LEU A 110 -9.42 9.25 -10.43
N ASN A 111 -10.44 9.96 -9.94
CA ASN A 111 -11.10 11.04 -10.68
C ASN A 111 -10.99 12.38 -9.95
N ASN A 112 -10.86 13.46 -10.73
CA ASN A 112 -10.75 14.85 -10.25
C ASN A 112 -9.74 14.97 -9.13
N GLY A 113 -8.46 14.85 -9.48
CA GLY A 113 -7.39 14.79 -8.50
C GLY A 113 -6.22 15.66 -8.87
N ARG A 114 -5.20 15.59 -8.02
CA ARG A 114 -3.89 16.21 -8.25
C ARG A 114 -2.81 15.39 -7.58
N ARG A 115 -1.57 15.71 -7.88
CA ARG A 115 -0.42 15.14 -7.18
C ARG A 115 0.18 16.18 -6.27
N GLU A 116 0.48 15.77 -5.05
CA GLU A 116 1.17 16.53 -4.03
C GLU A 116 2.52 15.85 -3.82
N THR A 117 3.61 16.54 -4.11
CA THR A 117 4.96 15.97 -4.04
C THR A 117 5.86 16.87 -3.22
N ILE A 118 6.76 16.29 -2.43
CA ILE A 118 7.84 17.03 -1.79
C ILE A 118 9.05 17.07 -2.71
N THR A 119 9.46 18.29 -3.05
CA THR A 119 10.57 18.55 -3.98
C THR A 119 11.93 18.26 -3.35
N ASP A 120 12.10 18.55 -2.07
CA ASP A 120 13.34 18.28 -1.33
C ASP A 120 13.05 17.64 0.02
N THR A 121 13.01 16.31 0.03
CA THR A 121 12.74 15.54 1.25
C THR A 121 13.89 15.60 2.25
N HIS A 122 15.12 15.82 1.78
CA HIS A 122 16.29 15.89 2.68
C HIS A 122 16.26 17.20 3.46
N ASP A 123 16.12 18.33 2.76
CA ASP A 123 15.98 19.64 3.40
C ASP A 123 14.76 19.68 4.31
N ALA A 124 13.65 19.05 3.90
CA ALA A 124 12.44 18.99 4.70
C ALA A 124 12.65 18.23 6.02
N LEU A 125 13.29 17.05 5.98
CA LEU A 125 13.59 16.25 7.17
C LEU A 125 14.60 16.95 8.07
N SER A 126 15.73 17.39 7.52
CA SER A 126 16.78 18.13 8.23
C SER A 126 16.21 19.38 8.91
N SER A 127 15.35 20.12 8.20
CA SER A 127 14.73 21.32 8.76
C SER A 127 13.72 21.02 9.87
N ALA A 128 12.97 19.92 9.78
CA ALA A 128 12.05 19.50 10.84
C ALA A 128 12.80 19.05 12.11
N ILE A 129 13.95 18.40 11.95
CA ILE A 129 14.79 17.94 13.06
C ILE A 129 15.43 19.12 13.78
N ASN A 130 16.16 19.96 13.04
CA ASN A 130 16.85 21.12 13.61
C ASN A 130 15.90 22.03 14.40
N ARG A 131 14.66 22.24 13.91
CA ARG A 131 13.67 23.07 14.62
C ARG A 131 13.18 22.43 15.92
N ARG A 132 13.00 21.12 15.97
CA ARG A 132 12.53 20.40 17.15
C ARG A 132 13.64 20.27 18.20
N GLU A 133 14.87 20.01 17.77
CA GLU A 133 16.05 20.05 18.65
C GLU A 133 16.29 21.45 19.22
N ALA A 134 16.13 22.50 18.42
CA ALA A 134 16.20 23.89 18.90
C ALA A 134 15.12 24.22 19.96
N ARG A 135 14.02 23.45 20.03
CA ARG A 135 13.00 23.53 21.09
C ARG A 135 13.31 22.60 22.29
N GLY A 136 14.49 21.99 22.32
CA GLY A 136 14.94 21.10 23.40
C GLY A 136 14.38 19.68 23.33
N VAL A 137 13.83 19.25 22.18
CA VAL A 137 13.37 17.87 22.01
C VAL A 137 14.54 16.99 21.61
N ASP A 138 14.87 15.99 22.44
CA ASP A 138 15.83 14.95 22.07
C ASP A 138 15.23 14.03 21.00
N LEU A 139 15.59 14.27 19.75
CA LEU A 139 15.14 13.46 18.61
C LEU A 139 16.01 12.21 18.41
N GLY A 140 17.26 12.20 18.89
CA GLY A 140 18.14 11.03 18.85
C GLY A 140 17.47 9.81 19.46
N THR A 141 16.96 9.98 20.67
CA THR A 141 16.19 8.93 21.36
C THR A 141 14.77 8.80 20.82
N ARG A 142 14.01 9.91 20.68
CA ARG A 142 12.56 9.84 20.41
C ARG A 142 12.23 9.35 19.01
N TRP A 143 13.08 9.63 18.04
CA TRP A 143 12.92 9.16 16.66
C TRP A 143 13.86 8.01 16.31
N PHE A 144 14.53 7.44 17.32
CA PHE A 144 15.48 6.35 17.15
C PHE A 144 16.61 6.70 16.17
N LEU A 145 16.97 7.99 16.01
CA LEU A 145 18.00 8.40 15.06
C LEU A 145 19.38 7.89 15.49
N ASP A 146 19.65 7.82 16.80
CA ASP A 146 20.90 7.24 17.30
C ASP A 146 21.03 5.77 16.91
N ALA A 147 20.01 4.98 17.21
CA ALA A 147 19.98 3.56 16.88
C ALA A 147 19.93 3.32 15.37
N ALA A 148 19.27 4.19 14.60
CA ALA A 148 19.20 4.11 13.15
C ALA A 148 20.52 4.47 12.45
N ALA A 149 21.34 5.31 13.09
CA ALA A 149 22.64 5.73 12.57
C ALA A 149 23.79 4.76 12.88
N GLU A 150 23.56 3.72 13.71
CA GLU A 150 24.55 2.69 13.98
C GLU A 150 24.91 1.89 12.72
N GLU A 151 26.16 1.42 12.67
CA GLU A 151 26.62 0.55 11.59
C GLU A 151 25.77 -0.73 11.54
N ASN A 152 25.26 -1.07 10.35
CA ASN A 152 24.37 -2.23 10.13
C ASN A 152 23.04 -2.16 10.92
N SER A 153 22.60 -0.96 11.31
CA SER A 153 21.30 -0.79 11.96
C SER A 153 20.17 -1.41 11.13
N PRO A 154 19.22 -2.12 11.74
CA PRO A 154 18.03 -2.62 11.04
C PRO A 154 16.96 -1.55 10.86
N PHE A 155 17.14 -0.36 11.44
CA PHE A 155 16.11 0.67 11.46
C PHE A 155 16.17 1.54 10.21
N ARG A 156 15.01 1.83 9.64
CA ARG A 156 14.84 2.76 8.52
C ARG A 156 13.78 3.79 8.85
N LEU A 157 13.98 5.01 8.38
CA LEU A 157 12.92 6.02 8.40
C LEU A 157 12.04 5.85 7.17
N VAL A 158 10.74 5.79 7.37
CA VAL A 158 9.75 5.74 6.29
C VAL A 158 8.97 7.04 6.31
N LEU A 159 8.98 7.76 5.20
CA LEU A 159 8.34 9.05 5.03
C LEU A 159 7.26 8.96 3.96
N VAL A 160 6.07 9.47 4.27
CA VAL A 160 5.07 9.80 3.25
C VAL A 160 5.47 11.10 2.56
N ALA A 161 6.21 10.99 1.47
CA ALA A 161 6.83 12.10 0.75
C ALA A 161 5.90 12.79 -0.25
N GLY A 162 4.72 12.22 -0.48
CA GLY A 162 3.73 12.77 -1.40
C GLY A 162 2.47 11.93 -1.43
N ALA A 163 1.45 12.46 -2.08
CA ALA A 163 0.19 11.78 -2.29
C ALA A 163 -0.41 12.15 -3.66
N ILE A 164 -1.15 11.22 -4.24
CA ILE A 164 -2.13 11.54 -5.28
C ILE A 164 -3.47 11.65 -4.56
N THR A 165 -4.02 12.86 -4.57
CA THR A 165 -5.33 13.15 -4.01
C THR A 165 -6.39 13.07 -5.10
N ALA A 166 -7.61 12.66 -4.75
CA ALA A 166 -8.73 12.56 -5.69
C ALA A 166 -10.07 12.74 -4.98
N ASP A 167 -11.09 13.15 -5.73
CA ASP A 167 -12.44 13.32 -5.19
C ASP A 167 -13.22 11.99 -5.08
N SER A 168 -12.86 11.05 -5.96
CA SER A 168 -13.46 9.71 -5.96
C SER A 168 -12.53 8.68 -6.58
N THR A 169 -12.81 7.43 -6.25
CA THR A 169 -12.00 6.29 -6.66
C THR A 169 -12.83 5.06 -6.93
N LEU A 170 -12.45 4.34 -7.98
CA LEU A 170 -13.12 3.12 -8.42
C LEU A 170 -12.09 2.01 -8.62
N VAL A 171 -12.42 0.80 -8.14
CA VAL A 171 -11.63 -0.38 -8.47
C VAL A 171 -12.18 -1.01 -9.74
N GLY A 172 -11.31 -1.21 -10.71
CA GLY A 172 -11.62 -1.88 -11.97
C GLY A 172 -10.87 -3.18 -12.12
N TYR A 173 -11.42 -4.07 -12.93
CA TYR A 173 -10.80 -5.33 -13.32
C TYR A 173 -10.97 -5.54 -14.83
N ARG A 174 -9.84 -5.81 -15.50
CA ARG A 174 -9.70 -5.83 -16.96
C ARG A 174 -10.05 -4.46 -17.56
N ASN A 175 -11.29 -4.30 -18.00
CA ASN A 175 -11.80 -3.07 -18.63
C ASN A 175 -13.16 -2.64 -18.07
N ALA A 176 -13.66 -3.33 -17.04
CA ALA A 176 -14.90 -2.98 -16.37
C ALA A 176 -14.57 -2.31 -15.04
N LEU A 177 -15.21 -1.18 -14.79
CA LEU A 177 -15.29 -0.62 -13.45
C LEU A 177 -16.30 -1.48 -12.69
N SER A 178 -15.87 -2.08 -11.59
CA SER A 178 -16.79 -2.82 -10.74
C SER A 178 -17.32 -1.86 -9.69
N SER A 179 -18.62 -1.57 -9.73
CA SER A 179 -19.30 -0.85 -8.64
C SER A 179 -19.64 -1.77 -7.46
N GLY A 180 -19.06 -2.97 -7.43
CA GLY A 180 -19.35 -4.00 -6.44
C GLY A 180 -18.08 -4.74 -6.04
N ALA A 181 -18.05 -5.20 -4.80
CA ALA A 181 -16.90 -5.85 -4.20
C ALA A 181 -16.51 -7.17 -4.90
N THR A 182 -17.36 -7.81 -5.71
CA THR A 182 -17.06 -9.14 -6.24
C THR A 182 -16.66 -9.12 -7.72
N ILE A 183 -15.50 -9.70 -8.04
CA ILE A 183 -15.03 -9.97 -9.40
C ILE A 183 -14.99 -11.48 -9.66
N SER A 184 -15.23 -11.91 -10.90
CA SER A 184 -15.12 -13.32 -11.28
C SER A 184 -13.78 -13.56 -11.98
N VAL A 185 -12.93 -14.38 -11.36
CA VAL A 185 -11.57 -14.65 -11.81
C VAL A 185 -11.51 -16.05 -12.45
N PRO A 186 -11.13 -16.17 -13.74
CA PRO A 186 -11.00 -17.48 -14.37
C PRO A 186 -9.76 -18.22 -13.87
N VAL A 187 -9.89 -19.53 -13.62
CA VAL A 187 -8.77 -20.39 -13.20
C VAL A 187 -8.36 -21.30 -14.36
N PRO A 188 -7.20 -21.10 -15.00
CA PRO A 188 -6.69 -21.96 -16.06
C PRO A 188 -6.56 -23.41 -15.59
N GLY A 189 -6.91 -24.37 -16.46
CA GLY A 189 -6.85 -25.80 -16.14
C GLY A 189 -8.14 -26.41 -15.59
N ARG A 190 -9.14 -25.59 -15.20
CA ARG A 190 -10.52 -26.04 -14.98
C ARG A 190 -11.40 -25.52 -16.11
N ARG A 191 -11.88 -26.39 -17.01
CA ARG A 191 -12.83 -25.99 -18.07
C ARG A 191 -14.07 -25.33 -17.45
N GLY A 192 -14.20 -24.01 -17.64
CA GLY A 192 -15.33 -23.23 -17.14
C GLY A 192 -15.31 -22.92 -15.63
N GLY A 193 -14.20 -23.14 -14.93
CA GLY A 193 -14.08 -22.81 -13.52
C GLY A 193 -13.71 -21.34 -13.30
N SER A 194 -14.58 -20.59 -12.63
CA SER A 194 -14.25 -19.26 -12.08
C SER A 194 -14.34 -19.28 -10.56
N VAL A 195 -13.55 -18.42 -9.93
CA VAL A 195 -13.64 -18.13 -8.49
C VAL A 195 -14.26 -16.74 -8.37
N ASN A 196 -15.27 -16.63 -7.51
CA ASN A 196 -15.82 -15.33 -7.14
C ASN A 196 -14.93 -14.74 -6.05
N VAL A 197 -14.31 -13.61 -6.34
CA VAL A 197 -13.36 -12.95 -5.47
C VAL A 197 -13.96 -11.65 -5.00
N GLU A 198 -14.16 -11.52 -3.69
CA GLU A 198 -14.52 -10.27 -3.03
C GLU A 198 -13.28 -9.38 -2.86
N ILE A 199 -13.41 -8.08 -3.05
CA ILE A 199 -12.37 -7.08 -2.91
C ILE A 199 -12.67 -6.34 -1.60
N VAL A 200 -11.76 -6.48 -0.64
CA VAL A 200 -11.80 -5.81 0.66
C VAL A 200 -10.67 -4.79 0.75
N GLY A 201 -10.80 -3.78 1.61
CA GLY A 201 -9.74 -2.78 1.80
C GLY A 201 -9.55 -1.81 0.63
N ALA A 202 -10.53 -1.71 -0.28
CA ALA A 202 -10.58 -0.67 -1.32
C ALA A 202 -12.03 -0.43 -1.73
N SER A 203 -12.95 -0.38 -0.76
CA SER A 203 -14.35 -0.17 -1.10
C SER A 203 -14.50 1.23 -1.71
N THR A 204 -15.27 1.34 -2.79
CA THR A 204 -15.54 2.62 -3.47
C THR A 204 -16.34 3.59 -2.59
N GLU A 205 -16.89 3.10 -1.47
CA GLU A 205 -17.62 3.89 -0.48
C GLU A 205 -16.67 4.61 0.49
N ASP A 206 -15.49 4.03 0.78
CA ASP A 206 -14.53 4.59 1.74
C ASP A 206 -13.85 5.87 1.23
N TRP A 207 -13.89 6.12 -0.09
CA TRP A 207 -13.12 7.18 -0.74
C TRP A 207 -13.99 8.13 -1.58
N GLN A 208 -15.08 8.60 -0.98
CA GLN A 208 -15.86 9.70 -1.52
C GLN A 208 -15.66 10.95 -0.66
N GLY A 209 -15.11 12.01 -1.24
CA GLY A 209 -14.83 13.25 -0.54
C GLY A 209 -13.82 14.09 -1.29
N GLN A 210 -13.76 15.40 -1.04
CA GLN A 210 -12.90 16.29 -1.82
C GLN A 210 -11.41 16.08 -1.49
N ASN A 211 -10.58 15.91 -2.51
CA ASN A 211 -9.11 15.80 -2.41
C ASN A 211 -8.60 14.79 -1.37
N LEU A 212 -9.20 13.59 -1.29
CA LEU A 212 -8.73 12.54 -0.37
C LEU A 212 -7.38 11.98 -0.82
N PRO A 213 -6.39 11.76 0.07
CA PRO A 213 -5.10 11.17 -0.28
C PRO A 213 -5.27 9.68 -0.55
N VAL A 214 -5.32 9.28 -1.82
CA VAL A 214 -5.59 7.90 -2.23
C VAL A 214 -4.31 7.09 -2.39
N LEU A 215 -3.30 7.63 -3.08
CA LEU A 215 -2.05 6.90 -3.35
C LEU A 215 -0.86 7.64 -2.77
N LEU A 216 -0.04 6.97 -1.97
CA LEU A 216 1.09 7.57 -1.28
C LEU A 216 2.41 7.34 -2.03
N ASP A 217 3.21 8.39 -2.14
CA ASP A 217 4.64 8.28 -2.43
C ASP A 217 5.37 8.04 -1.10
N ILE A 218 5.91 6.84 -0.95
CA ILE A 218 6.60 6.42 0.27
C ILE A 218 8.08 6.29 -0.03
N ARG A 219 8.89 6.99 0.76
CA ARG A 219 10.35 6.96 0.66
C ARG A 219 10.94 6.41 1.93
N ILE A 220 11.96 5.57 1.77
CA ILE A 220 12.64 4.88 2.87
C ILE A 220 14.06 5.41 2.91
N TYR A 221 14.55 5.71 4.10
CA TYR A 221 15.87 6.28 4.31
C TYR A 221 16.67 5.46 5.32
N THR A 222 17.95 5.31 5.01
CA THR A 222 18.98 4.95 5.99
C THR A 222 19.48 6.23 6.64
N VAL A 223 19.53 6.24 7.97
CA VAL A 223 20.07 7.34 8.75
C VAL A 223 21.56 7.09 8.96
N PHE A 224 22.36 8.14 8.96
CA PHE A 224 23.77 8.08 9.34
C PHE A 224 24.20 9.41 9.96
N LEU A 225 25.36 9.41 10.64
CA LEU A 225 26.00 10.64 11.09
C LEU A 225 27.01 11.09 10.03
N ASN A 226 26.90 12.33 9.56
CA ASN A 226 27.87 12.90 8.62
C ASN A 226 29.16 13.37 9.34
N ASP A 227 30.12 13.91 8.59
CA ASP A 227 31.43 14.36 9.11
C ASP A 227 31.33 15.41 10.22
N GLN A 228 30.21 16.14 10.29
CA GLN A 228 29.93 17.15 11.31
C GLN A 228 29.20 16.58 12.53
N ARG A 229 28.95 15.26 12.56
CA ARG A 229 28.16 14.54 13.56
C ARG A 229 26.69 14.98 13.61
N ASN A 230 26.15 15.47 12.50
CA ASN A 230 24.72 15.71 12.33
C ASN A 230 24.06 14.49 11.70
N TYR A 231 22.79 14.22 12.01
CA TYR A 231 22.02 13.20 11.31
C TYR A 231 21.79 13.59 9.85
N ASP A 232 21.99 12.62 8.97
CA ASP A 232 21.88 12.74 7.53
C ASP A 232 21.18 11.47 6.97
N TYR A 233 20.69 11.56 5.75
CA TYR A 233 19.75 10.59 5.16
C TYR A 233 20.13 10.26 3.74
N GLN A 234 20.11 8.97 3.43
CA GLN A 234 20.21 8.49 2.06
C GLN A 234 19.01 7.60 1.75
N ALA A 235 18.49 7.71 0.53
CA ALA A 235 17.42 6.84 0.09
C ALA A 235 17.89 5.38 0.11
N ASP A 236 17.15 4.53 0.82
CA ASP A 236 17.45 3.09 0.86
C ASP A 236 16.85 2.42 -0.38
N ILE A 237 17.69 2.33 -1.43
CA ILE A 237 17.35 1.63 -2.67
C ILE A 237 17.48 0.10 -2.56
N SER A 238 18.07 -0.40 -1.48
CA SER A 238 18.33 -1.83 -1.27
C SER A 238 17.11 -2.54 -0.68
N TYR A 239 16.33 -1.84 0.14
CA TYR A 239 15.07 -2.33 0.66
C TYR A 239 14.02 -2.37 -0.45
N ARG A 240 13.71 -3.56 -0.98
CA ARG A 240 12.68 -3.73 -2.02
C ARG A 240 11.29 -3.58 -1.37
N PRO A 241 10.57 -2.46 -1.58
CA PRO A 241 9.58 -2.01 -0.61
C PRO A 241 8.20 -2.66 -0.73
N THR A 242 7.98 -3.66 -1.57
CA THR A 242 6.59 -3.89 -2.00
C THR A 242 5.78 -4.80 -1.09
N GLU A 243 6.18 -6.04 -0.85
CA GLU A 243 5.35 -6.96 -0.04
C GLU A 243 5.52 -6.69 1.45
N ARG A 244 6.78 -6.67 1.93
CA ARG A 244 7.10 -6.46 3.34
C ARG A 244 6.53 -5.16 3.91
N LEU A 245 6.58 -4.06 3.15
CA LEU A 245 6.05 -2.78 3.61
C LEU A 245 4.52 -2.74 3.59
N THR A 246 3.88 -3.38 2.61
CA THR A 246 2.42 -3.51 2.58
C THR A 246 1.92 -4.24 3.83
N ASP A 247 2.58 -5.33 4.21
CA ASP A 247 2.24 -6.07 5.43
C ASP A 247 2.54 -5.26 6.70
N ALA A 248 3.67 -4.54 6.73
CA ALA A 248 4.01 -3.63 7.82
C ALA A 248 2.91 -2.57 8.05
N PHE A 249 2.42 -1.94 6.98
CA PHE A 249 1.33 -0.95 7.06
C PHE A 249 0.00 -1.56 7.52
N ARG A 250 -0.29 -2.82 7.17
CA ARG A 250 -1.51 -3.51 7.63
C ARG A 250 -1.48 -3.88 9.11
N SER A 251 -0.29 -3.89 9.71
CA SER A 251 -0.08 -4.24 11.12
C SER A 251 -0.10 -3.04 12.08
N LEU A 252 -0.09 -1.81 11.54
CA LEU A 252 -0.28 -0.57 12.30
C LEU A 252 -1.68 -0.48 12.92
#